data_AF-A0A1F5ECG8-F1
#
_entry.id   AF-A0A1F5ECG8-F1
#
_cell.length_a   1.000
_cell.length_b   1.000
_cell.length_c   1.000
_cell.angle_alpha   90.00
_cell.angle_beta   90.00
_cell.angle_gamma   90.00
#
_symmetry.space_group_name_H-M   'P 1'
#
loop_
_entity.id
_entity.type
_entity.pdbx_description
1 polymer ?
#
loop_
_entity_poly.entity_id
_entity_poly.type
_entity_poly.pdbx_seq_one_letter_code
_entity_poly.pdbx_strand_id
1 'polypeptide(L)'
;MSKRELKSKKLDTKLLWGVGAGLAAIGAVSWLLVRHKGKGKEQARSIELDVRTDLRAKILHERITGLEGQLSESVDPEKKIALSELIGQARSQIAQLEDERKLPLAMRLILEGLHEAAAEMEDSLDNPEGG
;
A
#
# COMPACT_ATOMS: atom_id res chain seq x y z
N MET A 1 3.04 40.82 -4.25
CA MET A 1 2.57 39.43 -4.04
C MET A 1 1.20 39.26 -4.65
N SER A 2 1.03 38.26 -5.52
CA SER A 2 -0.19 38.06 -6.31
C SER A 2 -1.24 37.28 -5.52
N LYS A 3 -2.53 37.61 -5.69
CA LYS A 3 -3.67 36.89 -5.07
C LYS A 3 -3.64 35.36 -5.32
N ARG A 4 -2.94 34.89 -6.36
CA ARG A 4 -2.76 33.47 -6.68
C ARG A 4 -1.80 32.76 -5.71
N GLU A 5 -0.72 33.41 -5.28
CA GLU A 5 0.27 32.84 -4.35
C GLU A 5 -0.31 32.65 -2.93
N LEU A 6 -1.18 33.57 -2.52
CA LEU A 6 -1.91 33.48 -1.25
C LEU A 6 -2.98 32.37 -1.25
N LYS A 7 -3.56 32.06 -2.42
CA LYS A 7 -4.53 30.97 -2.56
C LYS A 7 -3.84 29.60 -2.55
N SER A 8 -2.68 29.42 -3.19
CA SER A 8 -1.97 28.13 -3.17
C SER A 8 -1.43 27.79 -1.78
N LYS A 9 -0.82 28.75 -1.07
CA LYS A 9 -0.36 28.53 0.32
C LYS A 9 -1.49 28.14 1.28
N LYS A 10 -2.68 28.73 1.13
CA LYS A 10 -3.86 28.36 1.93
C LYS A 10 -4.41 26.98 1.58
N LEU A 11 -4.27 26.54 0.32
CA LEU A 11 -4.69 25.21 -0.12
C LEU A 11 -3.74 24.15 0.44
N ASP A 12 -2.42 24.37 0.33
CA ASP A 12 -1.39 23.48 0.88
C ASP A 12 -1.54 23.29 2.38
N THR A 13 -1.81 24.39 3.11
CA THR A 13 -1.99 24.32 4.56
C THR A 13 -3.25 23.50 4.90
N LYS A 14 -4.38 23.71 4.22
CA LYS A 14 -5.60 22.90 4.46
C LYS A 14 -5.41 21.42 4.14
N LEU A 15 -4.66 21.09 3.08
CA LEU A 15 -4.31 19.72 2.74
C LEU A 15 -3.43 19.07 3.80
N LEU A 16 -2.40 19.77 4.28
CA LEU A 16 -1.53 19.32 5.38
C LEU A 16 -2.31 19.07 6.68
N TRP A 17 -3.23 19.97 7.03
CA TRP A 17 -4.10 19.78 8.20
C TRP A 17 -5.13 18.66 7.99
N GLY A 18 -5.65 18.47 6.78
CA GLY A 18 -6.55 17.37 6.44
C GLY A 18 -5.87 16.00 6.52
N VAL A 19 -4.64 15.89 6.01
CA VAL A 19 -3.82 14.68 6.09
C VAL A 19 -3.40 14.41 7.55
N GLY A 20 -3.00 15.45 8.29
CA GLY A 20 -2.66 15.34 9.71
C GLY A 20 -3.85 14.93 10.59
N ALA A 21 -5.04 15.49 10.33
CA ALA A 21 -6.27 15.10 11.03
C ALA A 21 -6.72 13.69 10.66
N GLY A 22 -6.57 13.27 9.40
CA GLY A 22 -6.83 11.91 8.96
C GLY A 22 -5.93 10.89 9.67
N LEU A 23 -4.63 11.15 9.72
CA LEU A 23 -3.66 10.29 10.44
C LEU A 23 -3.95 10.24 11.95
N ALA A 24 -4.32 11.36 12.57
CA ALA A 24 -4.66 11.40 13.99
C ALA A 24 -5.98 10.66 14.30
N ALA A 25 -6.99 10.76 13.43
CA ALA A 25 -8.26 10.03 13.57
C ALA A 25 -8.04 8.53 13.42
N ILE A 26 -7.20 8.12 12.46
CA ILE A 26 -6.83 6.72 12.25
C ILE A 26 -6.05 6.16 13.45
N GLY A 27 -5.12 6.94 14.02
CA GLY A 27 -4.42 6.59 15.26
C GLY A 27 -5.35 6.45 16.46
N ALA A 28 -6.34 7.34 16.60
CA ALA A 28 -7.33 7.30 17.67
C ALA A 28 -8.28 6.11 17.54
N VAL A 29 -8.74 5.78 16.33
CA VAL A 29 -9.57 4.60 16.05
C VAL A 29 -8.78 3.32 16.27
N SER A 30 -7.51 3.27 15.87
CA SER A 30 -6.61 2.14 16.16
C SER A 30 -6.40 1.94 17.66
N TRP A 31 -6.18 3.02 18.41
CA TRP A 31 -6.09 2.96 19.88
C TRP A 31 -7.40 2.49 20.53
N LEU A 32 -8.55 2.94 20.03
CA LEU A 32 -9.86 2.53 20.53
C LEU A 32 -10.16 1.05 20.22
N LEU A 33 -9.77 0.56 19.03
CA LEU A 33 -9.91 -0.82 18.59
C LEU A 33 -9.01 -1.78 19.41
N VAL A 34 -7.79 -1.36 19.72
CA VAL A 34 -6.85 -2.08 20.60
C VAL A 34 -7.37 -2.13 22.04
N ARG A 35 -8.01 -1.06 22.53
CA ARG A 35 -8.55 -1.00 23.89
C ARG A 35 -9.80 -1.86 24.10
N HIS A 36 -10.61 -2.09 23.06
CA HIS A 36 -11.92 -2.77 23.18
C HIS A 36 -11.96 -4.24 22.76
N LYS A 37 -10.98 -4.77 22.03
CA LYS A 37 -10.99 -6.19 21.61
C LYS A 37 -10.10 -7.04 22.50
N GLY A 38 -10.74 -7.99 23.20
CA GLY A 38 -10.05 -9.02 23.97
C GLY A 38 -8.95 -9.70 23.15
N LYS A 39 -7.80 -9.94 23.80
CA LYS A 39 -6.51 -10.40 23.26
C LYS A 39 -6.58 -11.48 22.16
N GLY A 40 -7.60 -12.34 22.15
CA GLY A 40 -7.79 -13.36 21.12
C GLY A 40 -8.25 -12.85 19.74
N LYS A 41 -9.02 -11.75 19.67
CA LYS A 41 -9.45 -11.16 18.38
C LYS A 41 -8.31 -10.41 17.68
N GLU A 42 -7.39 -9.89 18.46
CA GLU A 42 -6.21 -9.18 17.95
C GLU A 42 -5.17 -10.17 17.39
N GLN A 43 -4.95 -11.30 18.07
CA GLN A 43 -4.13 -12.41 17.54
C GLN A 43 -4.72 -13.02 16.27
N ALA A 44 -6.03 -13.26 16.20
CA ALA A 44 -6.66 -13.77 14.98
C ALA A 44 -6.43 -12.81 13.79
N ARG A 45 -6.53 -11.50 14.03
CA ARG A 45 -6.35 -10.47 13.00
C ARG A 45 -4.88 -10.29 12.59
N SER A 46 -3.93 -10.49 13.51
CA SER A 46 -2.51 -10.48 13.15
C SER A 46 -2.15 -11.67 12.28
N ILE A 47 -2.66 -12.86 12.60
CA ILE A 47 -2.47 -14.08 11.79
C ILE A 47 -3.06 -13.88 10.40
N GLU A 48 -4.26 -13.34 10.29
CA GLU A 48 -4.91 -13.04 9.01
C GLU A 48 -4.08 -12.07 8.15
N LEU A 49 -3.56 -11.00 8.76
CA LEU A 49 -2.66 -10.06 8.12
C LEU A 49 -1.36 -10.74 7.64
N ASP A 50 -0.76 -11.58 8.48
CA ASP A 50 0.46 -12.31 8.13
C ASP A 50 0.22 -13.24 6.94
N VAL A 51 -0.87 -14.00 6.94
CA VAL A 51 -1.26 -14.90 5.84
C VAL A 51 -1.47 -14.12 4.54
N ARG A 52 -2.13 -12.96 4.59
CA ARG A 52 -2.32 -12.10 3.41
C ARG A 52 -1.01 -11.54 2.89
N THR A 53 -0.12 -11.08 3.76
CA THR A 53 1.22 -10.61 3.36
C THR A 53 2.02 -11.75 2.72
N ASP A 54 1.98 -12.96 3.28
CA ASP A 54 2.65 -14.14 2.69
C ASP A 54 2.10 -14.49 1.32
N LEU A 55 0.78 -14.42 1.13
CA LEU A 55 0.15 -14.68 -0.16
C LEU A 55 0.57 -13.64 -1.21
N ARG A 56 0.62 -12.36 -0.85
CA ARG A 56 1.14 -11.29 -1.72
C ARG A 56 2.60 -11.54 -2.10
N ALA A 57 3.45 -11.91 -1.14
CA ALA A 57 4.85 -12.23 -1.40
C ALA A 57 5.00 -13.43 -2.35
N LYS A 58 4.20 -14.49 -2.17
CA LYS A 58 4.18 -15.66 -3.07
C LYS A 58 3.81 -15.29 -4.51
N ILE A 59 2.75 -14.50 -4.70
CA ILE A 59 2.34 -14.03 -6.03
C ILE A 59 3.45 -13.22 -6.69
N LEU A 60 4.12 -12.34 -5.93
CA LEU A 60 5.26 -11.57 -6.46
C LEU A 60 6.45 -12.48 -6.82
N HIS A 61 6.73 -13.51 -6.02
CA HIS A 61 7.77 -14.50 -6.36
C HIS A 61 7.44 -15.26 -7.64
N GLU A 62 6.21 -15.76 -7.81
CA GLU A 62 5.78 -16.43 -9.03
C GLU A 62 5.88 -15.51 -10.25
N ARG A 63 5.50 -14.23 -10.09
CA ARG A 63 5.67 -13.21 -11.13
C ARG A 63 7.14 -13.00 -11.50
N ILE A 64 8.03 -12.91 -10.52
CA ILE A 64 9.48 -12.80 -10.76
C ILE A 64 9.97 -14.01 -11.54
N THR A 65 9.62 -15.24 -11.12
CA THR A 65 10.03 -16.45 -11.82
C THR A 65 9.53 -16.47 -13.28
N GLY A 66 8.29 -16.05 -13.52
CA GLY A 66 7.75 -15.91 -14.88
C GLY A 66 8.50 -14.88 -15.73
N LEU A 67 8.81 -13.71 -15.14
CA LEU A 67 9.58 -12.66 -15.81
C LEU A 67 11.04 -13.07 -16.07
N GLU A 68 11.66 -13.81 -15.16
CA GLU A 68 13.03 -14.35 -15.31
C GLU A 68 13.07 -15.39 -16.44
N GLY A 69 12.06 -16.25 -16.55
CA GLY A 69 11.87 -17.14 -17.70
C GLY A 69 11.82 -16.38 -19.02
N GLN A 70 10.93 -15.38 -19.11
CA GLN A 70 10.81 -14.52 -20.30
C GLN A 70 12.11 -13.75 -20.61
N LEU A 71 12.84 -13.31 -19.59
CA LEU A 71 14.11 -12.61 -19.74
C LEU A 71 15.19 -13.52 -20.33
N SER A 72 15.22 -14.77 -19.88
CA SER A 72 16.16 -15.79 -20.37
C SER A 72 15.92 -16.17 -21.83
N GLU A 73 14.65 -16.21 -22.25
CA GLU A 73 14.22 -16.55 -23.61
C GLU A 73 14.27 -15.38 -24.58
N SER A 74 14.23 -14.14 -24.06
CA SER A 74 14.28 -12.94 -24.91
C SER A 74 15.65 -12.81 -25.58
N VAL A 75 15.64 -12.40 -26.85
CA VAL A 75 16.84 -11.99 -27.60
C VAL A 75 16.87 -10.49 -27.88
N ASP A 76 15.74 -9.82 -27.68
CA ASP A 76 15.57 -8.37 -27.87
C ASP A 76 16.13 -7.60 -26.66
N PRO A 77 17.13 -6.71 -26.86
CA PRO A 77 17.73 -5.93 -25.80
C PRO A 77 16.77 -4.95 -25.11
N GLU A 78 15.82 -4.34 -25.83
CA GLU A 78 14.87 -3.40 -25.22
C GLU A 78 13.89 -4.15 -24.31
N LYS A 79 13.38 -5.29 -24.80
CA LYS A 79 12.55 -6.18 -23.99
C LYS A 79 13.29 -6.69 -22.75
N LYS A 80 14.59 -6.99 -22.86
CA LYS A 80 15.40 -7.40 -21.70
C LYS A 80 15.51 -6.32 -20.63
N ILE A 81 15.68 -5.06 -21.03
CA ILE A 81 15.74 -3.93 -20.11
C ILE A 81 14.39 -3.80 -19.38
N ALA A 82 13.28 -3.76 -20.12
CA ALA A 82 11.94 -3.66 -19.54
C ALA A 82 11.62 -4.81 -18.57
N LEU A 83 11.96 -6.05 -18.92
CA LEU A 83 11.76 -7.21 -18.05
C LEU A 83 12.61 -7.12 -16.77
N SER A 84 13.86 -6.64 -16.89
CA SER A 84 14.75 -6.45 -15.74
C SER A 84 14.23 -5.39 -14.78
N GLU A 85 13.67 -4.29 -15.31
CA GLU A 85 13.02 -3.25 -14.49
C GLU A 85 11.80 -3.80 -13.76
N LEU A 86 10.93 -4.56 -14.43
CA LEU A 86 9.77 -5.19 -13.81
C LEU A 86 10.16 -6.19 -12.71
N ILE A 87 11.22 -6.98 -12.91
CA ILE A 87 11.78 -7.86 -11.88
C ILE A 87 12.28 -7.04 -10.69
N GLY A 88 13.01 -5.94 -10.96
CA GLY A 88 13.49 -5.02 -9.93
C GLY A 88 12.37 -4.42 -9.10
N GLN A 89 11.29 -3.97 -9.75
CA GLN A 89 10.09 -3.44 -9.09
C GLN A 89 9.42 -4.49 -8.21
N ALA A 90 9.23 -5.71 -8.72
CA ALA A 90 8.63 -6.80 -7.95
C ALA A 90 9.48 -7.18 -6.72
N ARG A 91 10.83 -7.21 -6.87
CA ARG A 91 11.74 -7.43 -5.73
C ARG A 91 11.67 -6.30 -4.70
N SER A 92 11.58 -5.06 -5.16
CA SER A 92 11.39 -3.91 -4.26
C SER A 92 10.08 -3.99 -3.48
N GLN A 93 9.00 -4.46 -4.12
CA GLN A 93 7.72 -4.67 -3.44
C GLN A 93 7.81 -5.77 -2.37
N ILE A 94 8.52 -6.86 -2.64
CA ILE A 94 8.75 -7.91 -1.63
C ILE A 94 9.51 -7.34 -0.42
N ALA A 95 10.57 -6.56 -0.66
CA ALA A 95 11.32 -5.92 0.42
C ALA A 95 10.44 -4.98 1.25
N GLN A 96 9.54 -4.22 0.60
CA GLN A 96 8.56 -3.39 1.29
C GLN A 96 7.61 -4.22 2.17
N LEU A 97 7.10 -5.35 1.68
CA LEU A 97 6.26 -6.25 2.49
C LEU A 97 7.00 -6.80 3.71
N GLU A 98 8.28 -7.11 3.59
CA GLU A 98 9.12 -7.53 4.73
C GLU A 98 9.33 -6.43 5.75
N ASP A 99 9.49 -5.18 5.30
CA ASP A 99 9.60 -4.02 6.18
C ASP A 99 8.26 -3.71 6.87
N GLU A 100 7.14 -3.82 6.14
CA GLU A 100 5.80 -3.68 6.72
C GLU A 100 5.52 -4.73 7.81
N ARG A 101 6.03 -5.96 7.66
CA ARG A 101 5.90 -7.01 8.68
C ARG A 101 6.58 -6.65 10.00
N LYS A 102 7.64 -5.85 9.97
CA LYS A 102 8.36 -5.40 11.16
C LYS A 102 7.60 -4.29 11.91
N LEU A 103 6.59 -3.69 11.29
CA LEU A 103 5.80 -2.63 11.92
C LEU A 103 4.87 -3.20 13.01
N PRO A 104 4.56 -2.41 14.06
CA PRO A 104 3.54 -2.76 15.02
C PRO A 104 2.20 -3.06 14.36
N LEU A 105 1.44 -4.02 14.90
CA LEU A 105 0.15 -4.46 14.35
C LEU A 105 -0.81 -3.30 14.06
N ALA A 106 -0.87 -2.31 14.94
CA ALA A 106 -1.70 -1.12 14.73
C ALA A 106 -1.33 -0.37 13.44
N MET A 107 -0.04 -0.19 13.14
CA MET A 107 0.41 0.47 11.91
C MET A 107 0.14 -0.38 10.67
N ARG A 108 0.29 -1.71 10.76
CA ARG A 108 -0.02 -2.64 9.67
C ARG A 108 -1.51 -2.60 9.30
N LEU A 109 -2.39 -2.56 10.29
CA LEU A 109 -3.84 -2.42 10.09
C LEU A 109 -4.22 -1.08 9.43
N ILE A 110 -3.50 -0.01 9.77
CA ILE A 110 -3.70 1.30 9.16
C ILE A 110 -3.30 1.27 7.68
N LEU A 111 -2.12 0.73 7.38
CA LEU A 111 -1.64 0.60 6.00
C LEU A 111 -2.59 -0.27 5.16
N GLU A 112 -3.12 -1.35 5.73
CA GLU A 112 -4.13 -2.17 5.08
C GLU A 112 -5.38 -1.36 4.71
N GLY A 113 -5.95 -0.61 5.66
CA GLY A 113 -7.12 0.22 5.38
C GLY A 113 -6.85 1.31 4.34
N LEU A 114 -5.64 1.86 4.30
CA LEU A 114 -5.24 2.82 3.27
C LEU A 114 -5.12 2.16 1.89
N HIS A 115 -4.58 0.95 1.81
CA HIS A 115 -4.50 0.19 0.56
C HIS A 115 -5.88 -0.22 0.03
N GLU A 116 -6.78 -0.65 0.91
CA GLU A 116 -8.17 -0.98 0.54
C GLU A 116 -8.90 0.26 0.02
N ALA A 117 -8.80 1.40 0.72
CA ALA A 117 -9.41 2.66 0.27
C ALA A 117 -8.80 3.18 -1.05
N ALA A 118 -7.49 2.98 -1.27
CA ALA A 118 -6.85 3.33 -2.52
C ALA A 118 -7.35 2.47 -3.68
N ALA A 119 -7.50 1.15 -3.48
CA ALA A 119 -8.03 0.23 -4.47
C ALA A 119 -9.50 0.53 -4.81
N GLU A 120 -10.32 0.86 -3.81
CA GLU A 120 -11.72 1.30 -4.03
C GLU A 120 -11.79 2.61 -4.83
N MET A 121 -10.89 3.56 -4.56
CA MET A 121 -10.80 4.79 -5.35
C MET A 121 -10.34 4.54 -6.78
N GLU A 122 -9.37 3.66 -7.00
CA GLU A 122 -8.89 3.27 -8.33
C GLU A 122 -10.02 2.62 -9.16
N ASP A 123 -10.76 1.68 -8.56
CA ASP A 123 -11.91 1.03 -9.19
C ASP A 123 -13.04 2.04 -9.52
N SER A 124 -13.27 3.03 -8.66
CA SER A 124 -14.25 4.11 -8.91
C SER A 124 -13.82 5.08 -10.02
N LEU A 125 -12.52 5.23 -10.25
CA LEU A 125 -11.98 6.05 -11.32
C LEU A 125 -12.05 5.33 -12.67
N ASP A 126 -11.92 4.00 -12.66
CA ASP A 126 -12.02 3.15 -13.84
C ASP A 126 -13.49 2.88 -14.25
N ASN A 127 -14.46 2.96 -13.33
CA ASN A 127 -15.90 2.81 -13.59
C ASN A 127 -16.75 3.97 -13.00
N PRO A 128 -16.83 5.13 -13.67
CA PRO A 128 -17.52 6.30 -13.14
C PRO A 128 -19.07 6.25 -13.14
N GLU A 129 -19.72 5.20 -13.66
CA GLU A 129 -21.19 5.12 -13.81
C GLU A 129 -21.93 4.26 -12.75
N GLY A 130 -21.27 3.84 -11.68
CA GLY A 130 -21.85 2.94 -10.66
C GLY A 130 -22.55 3.60 -9.46
N GLY A 131 -23.20 4.76 -9.63
CA GLY A 131 -23.87 5.51 -8.55
C GLY A 131 -25.31 5.88 -8.85
#